data_AF-A0A6A3QWV7-F1
#
_entry.id   AF-A0A6A3QWV7-F1
#
_cell.length_a   1.000
_cell.length_b   1.000
_cell.length_c   1.000
_cell.angle_alpha   90.00
_cell.angle_beta   90.00
_cell.angle_gamma   90.00
#
_symmetry.space_group_name_H-M   'P 1'
#
loop_
_entity.id
_entity.type
_entity.pdbx_description
1 polymer ?
#
loop_
_entity_poly.entity_id
_entity_poly.type
_entity_poly.pdbx_seq_one_letter_code
_entity_poly.pdbx_strand_id
1 'polypeptide(L)' 'MYDVVHLDEKWFYVKKVGGKVYVLTGKDDVPIEDPPVQYAQSKRHIKEVMFLCAVARPRGDWDGKRCAPFR' A
#
# COMPACT_ATOMS: atom_id res chain seq x y z
N MET A 1 12.77 -29.49 -11.57
CA MET A 1 11.62 -28.97 -10.80
C MET A 1 12.06 -27.77 -9.96
N TYR A 2 12.59 -26.73 -10.60
CA TYR A 2 13.08 -25.50 -9.94
C TYR A 2 12.75 -24.23 -10.73
N ASP A 3 11.91 -24.32 -11.76
CA ASP A 3 11.61 -23.24 -12.72
C ASP A 3 10.14 -22.79 -12.60
N VAL A 4 9.58 -22.89 -11.40
CA VAL A 4 8.23 -22.42 -11.12
C VAL A 4 8.33 -20.99 -10.58
N VAL A 5 7.70 -20.07 -11.30
CA VAL A 5 7.50 -18.68 -10.88
C VAL A 5 6.04 -18.52 -10.48
N HIS A 6 5.81 -18.03 -9.27
CA HIS A 6 4.46 -17.70 -8.81
C HIS A 6 4.15 -16.27 -9.20
N LEU A 7 3.16 -16.09 -10.06
CA LEU A 7 2.57 -14.80 -10.40
C LEU A 7 1.31 -14.61 -9.58
N ASP A 8 1.18 -13.45 -8.93
CA ASP A 8 0.01 -13.08 -8.14
C ASP A 8 -0.44 -11.66 -8.49
N GLU A 9 -1.75 -11.47 -8.59
CA GLU A 9 -2.39 -10.18 -8.77
C GLU A 9 -3.26 -9.86 -7.57
N LYS A 10 -3.02 -8.70 -6.96
CA LYS A 10 -3.77 -8.28 -5.78
C LYS A 10 -4.19 -6.83 -5.86
N TRP A 11 -5.46 -6.60 -5.55
CA TRP A 11 -6.08 -5.27 -5.47
C TRP A 11 -5.93 -4.70 -4.07
N PHE A 12 -5.40 -3.48 -3.96
CA PHE A 12 -5.27 -2.76 -2.71
C PHE A 12 -6.07 -1.45 -2.77
N TYR A 13 -6.85 -1.22 -1.72
CA TYR A 13 -7.54 0.05 -1.53
C TYR A 13 -6.60 1.07 -0.90
N VAL A 14 -6.40 2.20 -1.56
CA VAL A 14 -5.64 3.33 -1.01
C VAL A 14 -6.55 4.06 -0.03
N LYS A 15 -6.66 3.53 1.18
CA LYS A 15 -7.34 4.17 2.31
C LYS A 15 -6.32 4.47 3.40
N LYS A 16 -6.31 5.72 3.88
CA LYS A 16 -5.53 6.10 5.06
C LYS A 16 -6.25 5.58 6.31
N VAL A 17 -5.98 4.34 6.69
CA VAL A 17 -6.50 3.71 7.91
C VAL A 17 -5.56 4.07 9.07
N GLY A 18 -6.10 4.64 10.15
CA GLY A 18 -5.30 4.96 11.35
C GLY A 18 -4.39 6.18 11.24
N GLY A 19 -4.61 7.08 10.28
CA GLY A 19 -3.88 8.35 10.21
C GLY A 19 -4.22 9.25 11.41
N LYS A 20 -3.23 9.56 12.25
CA LYS A 20 -3.37 10.59 13.27
C LYS A 20 -3.42 11.95 12.59
N VAL A 21 -4.49 12.70 12.84
CA VAL A 21 -4.60 14.09 12.43
C VAL A 21 -4.47 14.94 13.68
N TYR A 22 -3.54 15.89 13.65
CA TYR A 22 -3.40 16.89 14.69
C TYR A 22 -4.14 18.14 14.22
N VAL A 23 -5.17 18.52 14.97
CA VAL A 23 -5.93 19.76 14.74
C VAL A 23 -5.39 20.81 15.70
N LEU A 24 -5.22 22.04 15.21
CA LEU A 24 -4.81 23.16 16.06
C LEU A 24 -5.99 23.56 16.94
N THR A 25 -5.83 23.33 18.25
CA THR A 25 -6.80 23.72 19.26
C THR A 25 -6.42 25.08 19.84
N GLY A 26 -7.39 26.00 19.94
CA GLY A 26 -7.22 27.33 20.54
C GLY A 26 -7.14 27.31 22.07
N LYS A 27 -7.19 28.51 22.69
CA LYS A 27 -7.02 28.71 24.14
C LYS A 27 -8.10 28.06 25.04
N ASP A 28 -9.26 27.72 24.47
CA ASP A 28 -10.43 27.21 25.21
C ASP A 28 -10.79 25.76 24.82
N ASP A 29 -9.82 24.99 24.33
CA ASP A 29 -10.02 23.64 23.76
C ASP A 29 -10.95 23.61 22.52
N VAL A 30 -11.26 24.78 21.95
CA VAL A 30 -12.05 24.91 20.73
C VAL A 30 -11.16 24.75 19.49
N PRO A 31 -11.47 23.83 18.56
CA PRO A 31 -10.76 23.69 17.30
C PRO A 31 -10.87 24.99 16.48
N ILE A 32 -9.75 25.53 16.02
CA ILE A 32 -9.74 26.69 15.12
C ILE A 32 -10.10 26.27 13.68
N GLU A 33 -9.77 25.03 13.33
CA GLU A 33 -10.01 24.43 12.03
C GLU A 33 -10.81 23.14 12.20
N ASP A 34 -11.72 22.86 11.26
CA ASP A 34 -12.47 21.62 11.25
C ASP A 34 -11.55 20.42 10.97
N PRO A 35 -11.73 19.28 11.66
CA PRO A 35 -10.98 18.08 11.36
C PRO A 35 -11.27 17.64 9.92
N PRO A 36 -10.26 17.15 9.18
CA PRO A 36 -10.45 16.66 7.82
C PRO A 36 -11.39 15.46 7.82
N VAL A 37 -12.60 15.67 7.31
CA VAL A 37 -13.61 14.62 7.16
C VAL A 37 -13.30 13.78 5.92
N GLN A 38 -13.30 12.45 6.06
CA GLN A 38 -13.28 11.57 4.89
C GLN A 38 -14.67 11.53 4.26
N TYR A 39 -14.89 12.33 3.22
CA TYR A 39 -16.18 12.41 2.50
C TYR A 39 -16.53 11.13 1.73
N ALA A 40 -15.53 10.37 1.26
CA ALA A 40 -15.74 9.17 0.47
C ALA A 40 -15.81 7.90 1.35
N GLN A 41 -17.02 7.51 1.75
CA GLN A 41 -17.28 6.26 2.51
C GLN A 41 -17.49 5.04 1.61
N SER A 42 -17.80 5.24 0.32
CA SER A 42 -18.08 4.16 -0.62
C SER A 42 -16.79 3.57 -1.21
N LYS A 43 -16.69 2.24 -1.22
CA LYS A 43 -15.58 1.49 -1.86
C LYS A 43 -15.37 1.86 -3.32
N ARG A 44 -16.43 2.27 -4.03
CA ARG A 44 -16.38 2.68 -5.45
C ARG A 44 -15.59 3.98 -5.69
N HIS A 45 -15.42 4.80 -4.66
CA HIS A 45 -14.75 6.11 -4.78
C HIS A 45 -13.36 6.12 -4.12
N ILE A 46 -12.98 5.01 -3.48
CA ILE A 46 -11.64 4.80 -2.95
C ILE A 46 -10.75 4.34 -4.10
N LYS A 47 -9.58 4.96 -4.27
CA LYS A 47 -8.64 4.59 -5.34
C LYS A 47 -8.18 3.15 -5.11
N GLU A 48 -8.42 2.28 -6.09
CA GLU A 48 -7.92 0.91 -6.13
C GLU A 48 -6.61 0.89 -6.93
N VAL A 49 -5.58 0.24 -6.39
CA VAL A 49 -4.30 0.02 -7.06
C VAL A 49 -4.06 -1.47 -7.12
N MET A 50 -3.82 -1.99 -8.31
CA MET A 50 -3.48 -3.38 -8.55
C MET A 50 -1.96 -3.54 -8.53
N PHE A 51 -1.49 -4.55 -7.79
CA PHE A 51 -0.08 -4.93 -7.77
C PHE A 51 0.05 -6.32 -8.37
N LEU A 52 0.94 -6.43 -9.36
CA LEU A 52 1.40 -7.68 -9.93
C LEU A 52 2.73 -8.05 -9.28
N CYS A 53 2.83 -9.25 -8.71
CA CYS A 53 4.04 -9.75 -8.08
C CYS A 53 4.48 -11.06 -8.72
N ALA A 54 5.78 -11.22 -8.93
CA ALA A 54 6.39 -12.47 -9.38
C ALA A 54 7.41 -12.94 -8.35
N VAL A 55 7.19 -14.11 -7.75
CA VAL A 55 8.07 -14.71 -6.76
C VAL A 55 8.66 -16.00 -7.32
N ALA A 56 9.99 -16.07 -7.33
CA ALA A 56 10.75 -17.27 -7.63
C ALA A 56 11.55 -17.69 -6.40
N ARG A 57 11.81 -19.00 -6.24
CA ARG A 57 12.62 -19.49 -5.11
C ARG A 57 14.08 -19.03 -5.30
N PRO A 58 14.71 -18.37 -4.30
CA PRO A 58 16.10 -17.96 -4.40
C PRO A 58 17.00 -19.21 -4.48
N ARG A 59 17.93 -19.23 -5.43
CA ARG A 59 18.97 -20.28 -5.55
C ARG A 59 20.16 -19.94 -4.66
N GLY A 60 20.81 -20.96 -4.10
CA GLY A 60 21.86 -20.83 -3.07
C GLY A 60 23.11 -20.03 -3.48
N ASP A 61 23.34 -19.83 -4.78
CA ASP A 61 24.50 -19.10 -5.32
C ASP A 61 24.18 -17.63 -5.63
N TRP A 62 23.29 -17.02 -4.85
CA TRP A 62 22.78 -15.67 -5.11
C TRP A 62 23.64 -14.57 -4.50
N ASP A 63 24.46 -13.91 -5.33
CA ASP A 63 25.32 -12.77 -4.96
C ASP A 63 24.58 -11.43 -4.74
N GLY A 64 23.25 -11.44 -4.55
CA GLY A 64 22.48 -10.25 -4.19
C GLY A 64 22.31 -9.20 -5.29
N LYS A 65 22.88 -9.41 -6.49
CA LYS A 65 23.13 -8.32 -7.46
C LYS A 65 22.24 -8.27 -8.71
N ARG A 66 21.24 -9.16 -8.92
CA ARG A 66 20.15 -8.95 -9.90
C ARG A 66 19.20 -10.15 -10.01
N CYS A 67 17.89 -9.91 -9.91
CA CYS A 67 16.85 -10.77 -10.50
C CYS A 67 17.00 -10.70 -12.00
N ALA A 68 17.75 -11.65 -12.58
CA ALA A 68 17.84 -11.76 -14.03
C ALA A 68 16.44 -12.07 -14.59
N PRO A 69 16.04 -11.41 -15.69
CA PRO A 69 14.81 -11.77 -16.37
C PRO A 69 14.93 -13.22 -16.88
N PHE A 70 13.84 -13.97 -16.70
CA PHE A 70 13.66 -15.31 -17.24
C PHE A 70 14.04 -15.31 -18.73
N ARG A 71 15.07 -16.07 -19.11
CA ARG A 71 15.42 -16.34 -20.50
C ARG A 71 14.91 -17.71 -20.89
#